data_AF-A0A2A2YE04-F1
#
_entry.id   AF-A0A2A2YE04-F1
#
_cell.length_a   1.000
_cell.length_b   1.000
_cell.length_c   1.000
_cell.angle_alpha   90.00
_cell.angle_beta   90.00
_cell.angle_gamma   90.00
#
_symmetry.space_group_name_H-M   'P 1'
#
loop_
_entity.id
_entity.type
_entity.pdbx_description
1 polymer ?
#
loop_
_entity_poly.entity_id
_entity_poly.type
_entity_poly.pdbx_seq_one_letter_code
_entity_poly.pdbx_strand_id
1 'polypeptide(L)'
;MQQRVPCPFLPIVDEVCDYRILQQHGARRDAGFYLSALQYAQQLWLDGHAGRALLAATRALYADLAEGDEILSRWSLPYAALAWMMKHHERDDFPGNPRLSYQHQATRLRGDRAELRSARAWAVWALACAARPSLPGDVTCPERSNEEITMALQQWGHGNEELVWGNALSLLAGK
;
A
#
# COMPACT_ATOMS: atom_id res chain seq x y z
N MET A 1 20.60 -16.08 -1.39
CA MET A 1 19.37 -15.26 -1.49
C MET A 1 18.26 -16.05 -0.84
N GLN A 2 17.57 -15.50 0.15
CA GLN A 2 16.45 -16.16 0.83
C GLN A 2 15.27 -16.17 -0.15
N GLN A 3 14.73 -17.33 -0.49
CA GLN A 3 13.52 -17.42 -1.31
C GLN A 3 12.35 -16.83 -0.51
N ARG A 4 11.74 -15.76 -1.02
CA ARG A 4 10.54 -15.18 -0.42
C ARG A 4 9.31 -15.90 -0.92
N VAL A 5 8.37 -16.16 -0.01
CA VAL A 5 7.04 -16.68 -0.37
C VAL A 5 6.26 -15.57 -1.08
N PRO A 6 5.46 -15.89 -2.12
CA PRO A 6 4.56 -14.94 -2.75
C PRO A 6 3.60 -14.27 -1.76
N CYS A 7 3.31 -12.98 -1.95
CA CYS A 7 2.27 -12.33 -1.17
C CYS A 7 0.90 -12.84 -1.66
N PRO A 8 0.08 -13.47 -0.81
CA PRO A 8 -1.18 -14.11 -1.24
C PRO A 8 -2.25 -13.11 -1.67
N PHE A 9 -2.05 -11.82 -1.36
CA PHE A 9 -2.96 -10.73 -1.71
C PHE A 9 -2.58 -10.00 -3.01
N LEU A 10 -1.55 -10.48 -3.71
CA LEU A 10 -1.11 -9.93 -4.99
C LEU A 10 -1.26 -10.98 -6.10
N PRO A 11 -1.45 -10.56 -7.36
CA PRO A 11 -1.48 -11.47 -8.49
C PRO A 11 -0.14 -12.19 -8.66
N ILE A 12 -0.21 -13.49 -8.93
CA ILE A 12 0.95 -14.26 -9.38
C ILE A 12 1.38 -13.70 -10.74
N VAL A 13 2.69 -13.61 -10.93
CA VAL A 13 3.31 -13.04 -12.12
C VAL A 13 3.90 -14.20 -12.92
N ASP A 14 3.24 -14.59 -14.01
CA ASP A 14 3.69 -15.70 -14.86
C ASP A 14 4.89 -15.32 -15.73
N GLU A 15 5.02 -14.03 -16.06
CA GLU A 15 6.13 -13.46 -16.84
C GLU A 15 6.84 -12.36 -16.05
N VAL A 16 8.18 -12.46 -15.93
CA VAL A 16 8.99 -11.46 -15.24
C VAL A 16 8.73 -10.07 -15.82
N CYS A 17 8.31 -9.14 -14.95
CA CYS A 17 8.05 -7.75 -15.33
C CYS A 17 9.03 -6.78 -14.66
N ASP A 18 9.33 -5.66 -15.32
CA ASP A 18 10.14 -4.59 -14.75
C ASP A 18 9.37 -3.26 -14.74
N TYR A 19 10.03 -2.17 -14.35
CA TYR A 19 9.40 -0.86 -14.21
C TYR A 19 8.68 -0.37 -15.49
N ARG A 20 9.03 -0.90 -16.68
CA ARG A 20 8.40 -0.55 -17.96
C ARG A 20 6.91 -0.88 -17.98
N ILE A 21 6.46 -1.90 -17.24
CA ILE A 21 5.03 -2.25 -17.13
C ILE A 21 4.19 -1.08 -16.62
N LEU A 22 4.75 -0.23 -15.76
CA LEU A 22 4.09 0.98 -15.27
C LEU A 22 4.22 2.16 -16.23
N GLN A 23 5.30 2.22 -17.02
CA GLN A 23 5.51 3.31 -17.98
C GLN A 23 4.56 3.24 -19.17
N GLN A 24 4.15 2.04 -19.58
CA GLN A 24 3.19 1.82 -20.67
C GLN A 24 1.82 2.49 -20.43
N HIS A 25 1.49 2.80 -19.17
CA HIS A 25 0.28 3.52 -18.81
C HIS A 25 0.39 5.04 -18.99
N GLY A 26 1.60 5.59 -19.00
CA GLY A 26 1.84 7.03 -19.02
C GLY A 26 1.15 7.74 -17.84
N ALA A 27 0.30 8.71 -18.15
CA ALA A 27 -0.49 9.44 -17.16
C ALA A 27 -1.73 8.66 -16.66
N ARG A 28 -2.15 7.59 -17.34
CA ARG A 28 -3.35 6.82 -16.98
C ARG A 28 -3.20 6.18 -15.61
N ARG A 29 -4.30 6.16 -14.85
CA ARG A 29 -4.38 5.55 -13.52
C ARG A 29 -5.57 4.58 -13.43
N ASP A 30 -5.98 4.01 -14.56
CA ASP A 30 -7.13 3.10 -14.69
C ASP A 30 -6.88 1.70 -14.07
N ALA A 31 -7.84 0.80 -14.27
CA ALA A 31 -7.75 -0.61 -13.86
C ALA A 31 -6.53 -1.35 -14.42
N GLY A 32 -6.06 -0.99 -15.62
CA GLY A 32 -4.85 -1.56 -16.20
C GLY A 32 -3.60 -1.15 -15.42
N PHE A 33 -3.50 0.13 -15.08
CA PHE A 33 -2.43 0.64 -14.21
C PHE A 33 -2.46 -0.02 -12.84
N TYR A 34 -3.64 -0.16 -12.25
CA TYR A 34 -3.84 -0.81 -10.96
C TYR A 34 -3.28 -2.24 -10.97
N LEU A 35 -3.73 -3.08 -11.90
CA LEU A 35 -3.27 -4.46 -12.01
C LEU A 35 -1.75 -4.55 -12.24
N SER A 36 -1.21 -3.70 -13.12
CA SER A 36 0.23 -3.65 -13.40
C SER A 36 1.05 -3.27 -12.15
N ALA A 37 0.52 -2.36 -11.32
CA ALA A 37 1.16 -1.98 -10.06
C ALA A 37 1.16 -3.12 -9.03
N LEU A 38 0.09 -3.92 -8.98
CA LEU A 38 0.04 -5.11 -8.12
C LEU A 38 1.01 -6.20 -8.59
N GLN A 39 1.04 -6.50 -9.89
CA GLN A 39 1.98 -7.48 -10.48
C GLN A 39 3.43 -7.04 -10.27
N TYR A 40 3.73 -5.77 -10.52
CA TYR A 40 5.09 -5.27 -10.31
C TYR A 40 5.49 -5.27 -8.83
N ALA A 41 4.55 -5.01 -7.91
CA ALA A 41 4.81 -5.15 -6.48
C ALA A 41 5.16 -6.60 -6.11
N GLN A 42 4.44 -7.58 -6.65
CA GLN A 42 4.71 -9.01 -6.43
C GLN A 42 6.11 -9.40 -6.95
N GLN A 43 6.45 -8.99 -8.16
CA GLN A 43 7.77 -9.26 -8.74
C GLN A 43 8.89 -8.65 -7.90
N LEU A 44 8.77 -7.37 -7.54
CA LEU A 44 9.75 -6.69 -6.67
C LEU A 44 9.88 -7.37 -5.31
N TRP A 45 8.78 -7.87 -4.75
CA TRP A 45 8.80 -8.60 -3.49
C TRP A 45 9.61 -9.89 -3.62
N LEU A 46 9.33 -10.70 -4.64
CA LEU A 46 10.04 -11.96 -4.91
C LEU A 46 11.53 -11.74 -5.18
N ASP A 47 11.88 -10.65 -5.84
CA ASP A 47 13.27 -10.25 -6.13
C ASP A 47 14.02 -9.68 -4.89
N GLY A 48 13.34 -9.57 -3.74
CA GLY A 48 13.93 -9.08 -2.50
C GLY A 48 13.96 -7.56 -2.36
N HIS A 49 13.28 -6.82 -3.23
CA HIS A 49 13.19 -5.36 -3.21
C HIS A 49 11.98 -4.86 -2.41
N ALA A 50 11.90 -5.22 -1.12
CA ALA A 50 10.73 -4.99 -0.27
C ALA A 50 10.19 -3.55 -0.28
N GLY A 51 11.05 -2.54 -0.09
CA GLY A 51 10.59 -1.13 -0.07
C GLY A 51 10.06 -0.67 -1.43
N ARG A 52 10.66 -1.13 -2.54
CA ARG A 52 10.13 -0.83 -3.87
C ARG A 52 8.79 -1.54 -4.11
N ALA A 53 8.63 -2.77 -3.59
CA ALA A 53 7.37 -3.51 -3.65
C ALA A 53 6.26 -2.77 -2.89
N LEU A 54 6.54 -2.29 -1.68
CA LEU A 54 5.62 -1.47 -0.90
C LEU A 54 5.22 -0.20 -1.67
N LEU A 55 6.18 0.53 -2.25
CA LEU A 55 5.89 1.71 -3.06
C LEU A 55 5.03 1.40 -4.30
N ALA A 56 5.27 0.27 -4.97
CA ALA A 56 4.47 -0.16 -6.11
C ALA A 56 3.02 -0.49 -5.70
N ALA A 57 2.82 -1.23 -4.61
CA ALA A 57 1.50 -1.50 -4.07
C ALA A 57 0.78 -0.23 -3.58
N THR A 58 1.50 0.71 -2.96
CA THR A 58 0.92 2.02 -2.60
C THR A 58 0.51 2.83 -3.83
N ARG A 59 1.23 2.73 -4.96
CA ARG A 59 0.79 3.40 -6.20
C ARG A 59 -0.54 2.85 -6.72
N ALA A 60 -0.82 1.56 -6.51
CA ALA A 60 -2.12 0.98 -6.85
C ALA A 60 -3.25 1.61 -6.02
N LEU A 61 -3.02 1.96 -4.75
CA LEU A 61 -3.98 2.74 -3.93
C LEU A 61 -4.29 4.13 -4.52
N TYR A 62 -3.49 4.65 -5.44
CA TYR A 62 -3.75 5.95 -6.07
C TYR A 62 -4.34 5.83 -7.48
N ALA A 63 -4.76 4.62 -7.87
CA ALA A 63 -5.51 4.40 -9.09
C ALA A 63 -6.85 5.16 -9.07
N ASP A 64 -7.30 5.56 -10.25
CA ASP A 64 -8.61 6.12 -10.52
C ASP A 64 -9.61 5.01 -10.82
N LEU A 65 -10.07 4.37 -9.73
CA LEU A 65 -11.04 3.28 -9.78
C LEU A 65 -12.33 3.71 -9.11
N ALA A 66 -13.44 3.38 -9.76
CA ALA A 66 -14.75 3.41 -9.14
C ALA A 66 -14.91 2.19 -8.22
N GLU A 67 -15.71 2.33 -7.16
CA GLU A 67 -15.98 1.24 -6.21
C GLU A 67 -16.54 -0.02 -6.89
N GLY A 68 -17.31 0.16 -7.98
CA GLY A 68 -17.90 -0.93 -8.76
C GLY A 68 -17.01 -1.53 -9.84
N ASP A 69 -15.75 -1.10 -9.98
CA ASP A 69 -14.87 -1.64 -11.02
C ASP A 69 -14.59 -3.13 -10.78
N GLU A 70 -14.82 -3.96 -11.80
CA GLU A 70 -14.69 -5.42 -11.71
C GLU A 70 -13.32 -5.87 -11.18
N ILE A 71 -12.27 -5.10 -11.42
CA ILE A 71 -10.92 -5.42 -10.95
C ILE A 71 -10.84 -5.50 -9.43
N LEU A 72 -11.64 -4.72 -8.70
CA LEU A 72 -11.68 -4.71 -7.23
C LEU A 72 -12.35 -5.95 -6.64
N SER A 73 -13.21 -6.64 -7.41
CA SER A 73 -13.78 -7.94 -7.03
C SER A 73 -12.75 -9.07 -7.09
N ARG A 74 -11.73 -8.94 -7.96
CA ARG A 74 -10.63 -9.89 -8.10
C ARG A 74 -9.47 -9.57 -7.16
N TRP A 75 -9.14 -8.29 -7.07
CA TRP A 75 -8.03 -7.77 -6.30
C TRP A 75 -8.47 -6.54 -5.51
N SER A 76 -8.84 -6.75 -4.23
CA SER A 76 -9.19 -5.67 -3.32
C SER A 76 -8.06 -4.64 -3.16
N LEU A 77 -8.39 -3.43 -2.72
CA LEU A 77 -7.39 -2.39 -2.41
C LEU A 77 -6.26 -2.98 -1.54
N PRO A 78 -4.97 -2.73 -1.87
CA PRO A 78 -3.86 -3.57 -1.42
C PRO A 78 -3.40 -3.32 0.02
N TYR A 79 -4.29 -2.92 0.93
CA TYR A 79 -3.99 -2.79 2.36
C TYR A 79 -3.50 -4.12 2.96
N ALA A 80 -4.18 -5.23 2.64
CA ALA A 80 -3.79 -6.56 3.10
C ALA A 80 -2.41 -6.98 2.56
N ALA A 81 -2.12 -6.67 1.28
CA ALA A 81 -0.81 -6.93 0.69
C ALA A 81 0.31 -6.14 1.38
N LEU A 82 0.08 -4.84 1.62
CA LEU A 82 1.02 -3.97 2.33
C LEU A 82 1.27 -4.46 3.76
N ALA A 83 0.22 -4.77 4.52
CA ALA A 83 0.32 -5.32 5.86
C ALA A 83 1.10 -6.64 5.87
N TRP A 84 0.76 -7.56 4.97
CA TRP A 84 1.42 -8.86 4.87
C TRP A 84 2.92 -8.71 4.55
N MET A 85 3.27 -7.89 3.55
CA MET A 85 4.68 -7.64 3.18
C MET A 85 5.47 -7.00 4.33
N MET A 86 4.87 -6.06 5.08
CA MET A 86 5.53 -5.44 6.24
C MET A 86 5.76 -6.43 7.38
N LYS A 87 4.81 -7.34 7.62
CA LYS A 87 4.90 -8.40 8.63
C LYS A 87 5.95 -9.47 8.26
N HIS A 88 6.03 -9.85 6.99
CA HIS A 88 6.88 -10.96 6.52
C HIS A 88 8.28 -10.54 6.09
N HIS A 89 8.63 -9.26 6.18
CA HIS A 89 10.02 -8.85 6.02
C HIS A 89 10.76 -9.07 7.34
N GLU A 90 11.74 -9.96 7.39
CA GLU A 90 12.37 -10.36 8.67
C GLU A 90 13.14 -9.23 9.37
N ARG A 91 13.65 -8.26 8.61
CA ARG A 91 14.60 -7.24 9.10
C ARG A 91 14.00 -5.86 9.02
N ASP A 92 14.43 -4.97 9.92
CA ASP A 92 14.07 -3.55 9.89
C ASP A 92 14.79 -2.79 8.75
N ASP A 93 15.56 -3.49 7.91
CA ASP A 93 16.30 -2.95 6.77
C ASP A 93 15.46 -2.81 5.49
N PHE A 94 14.16 -2.51 5.65
CA PHE A 94 13.40 -1.96 4.54
C PHE A 94 14.23 -0.83 3.91
N PRO A 95 14.28 -0.74 2.56
CA PRO A 95 14.87 0.43 1.91
C PRO A 95 14.04 1.67 2.29
N GLY A 96 14.40 2.30 3.40
CA GLY A 96 13.67 3.37 4.07
C GLY A 96 12.75 2.87 5.21
N ASN A 97 12.75 3.59 6.33
CA ASN A 97 11.81 3.39 7.43
C ASN A 97 10.37 3.67 6.93
N PRO A 98 9.48 2.65 6.83
CA PRO A 98 8.12 2.85 6.34
C PRO A 98 7.31 3.85 7.17
N ARG A 99 7.50 3.95 8.49
CA ARG A 99 6.80 4.94 9.31
C ARG A 99 7.15 6.36 8.86
N LEU A 100 8.44 6.70 8.74
CA LEU A 100 8.87 8.01 8.24
C LEU A 100 8.38 8.28 6.81
N SER A 101 8.56 7.30 5.92
CA SER A 101 8.22 7.44 4.51
C SER A 101 6.73 7.77 4.30
N TYR A 102 5.84 7.02 4.94
CA TYR A 102 4.40 7.22 4.77
C TYR A 102 3.88 8.46 5.50
N GLN A 103 4.48 8.83 6.64
CA GLN A 103 4.15 10.08 7.33
C GLN A 103 4.47 11.31 6.46
N HIS A 104 5.65 11.33 5.83
CA HIS A 104 6.03 12.38 4.89
C HIS A 104 5.20 12.36 3.61
N GLN A 105 4.89 11.17 3.09
CA GLN A 105 4.03 11.05 1.91
C GLN A 105 2.65 11.64 2.19
N ALA A 106 2.03 11.29 3.31
CA ALA A 106 0.68 11.71 3.65
C ALA A 106 0.54 13.24 3.77
N THR A 107 1.59 13.94 4.22
CA THR A 107 1.60 15.40 4.37
C THR A 107 2.00 16.17 3.11
N ARG A 108 2.61 15.50 2.12
CA ARG A 108 3.13 16.13 0.87
C ARG A 108 2.26 15.92 -0.35
N LEU A 109 1.20 15.11 -0.28
CA LEU A 109 0.30 14.88 -1.42
C LEU A 109 -0.48 16.16 -1.78
N ARG A 110 -0.54 16.47 -3.08
CA ARG A 110 -1.20 17.66 -3.66
C ARG A 110 -1.84 17.30 -5.01
N GLY A 111 -2.79 18.11 -5.48
CA GLY A 111 -3.50 17.91 -6.76
C GLY A 111 -4.72 17.01 -6.62
N ASP A 112 -5.12 16.35 -7.70
CA ASP A 112 -6.38 15.60 -7.76
C ASP A 112 -6.50 14.55 -6.64
N ARG A 113 -7.67 14.53 -6.00
CA ARG A 113 -8.00 13.59 -4.92
C ARG A 113 -6.93 13.58 -3.81
N ALA A 114 -6.34 14.73 -3.49
CA ALA A 114 -5.25 14.83 -2.51
C ALA A 114 -5.68 14.35 -1.13
N GLU A 115 -6.92 14.65 -0.72
CA GLU A 115 -7.52 14.26 0.55
C GLU A 115 -7.62 12.74 0.65
N LEU A 116 -8.16 12.09 -0.39
CA LEU A 116 -8.22 10.63 -0.48
C LEU A 116 -6.81 10.02 -0.46
N ARG A 117 -5.91 10.49 -1.32
CA ARG A 117 -4.54 9.94 -1.37
C ARG A 117 -3.81 10.12 -0.04
N SER A 118 -4.03 11.24 0.64
CA SER A 118 -3.49 11.52 1.99
C SER A 118 -4.10 10.56 3.02
N ALA A 119 -5.42 10.34 3.01
CA ALA A 119 -6.09 9.37 3.87
C ALA A 119 -5.54 7.96 3.66
N ARG A 120 -5.39 7.52 2.40
CA ARG A 120 -4.77 6.23 2.04
C ARG A 120 -3.31 6.14 2.49
N ALA A 121 -2.53 7.21 2.37
CA ALA A 121 -1.15 7.24 2.87
C ALA A 121 -1.08 7.12 4.40
N TRP A 122 -1.97 7.81 5.13
CA TRP A 122 -2.10 7.66 6.58
C TRP A 122 -2.54 6.24 6.99
N ALA A 123 -3.47 5.64 6.24
CA ALA A 123 -3.88 4.26 6.45
C ALA A 123 -2.70 3.28 6.32
N VAL A 124 -1.83 3.47 5.32
CA VAL A 124 -0.61 2.67 5.17
C VAL A 124 0.43 2.97 6.26
N TRP A 125 0.54 4.23 6.70
CA TRP A 125 1.37 4.59 7.86
C TRP A 125 0.92 3.84 9.13
N ALA A 126 -0.39 3.75 9.38
CA ALA A 126 -0.92 3.00 10.53
C ALA A 126 -0.59 1.49 10.42
N LEU A 127 -0.65 0.91 9.22
CA LEU A 127 -0.17 -0.47 9.00
C LEU A 127 1.33 -0.61 9.32
N ALA A 128 2.15 0.38 8.94
CA ALA A 128 3.58 0.38 9.27
C ALA A 128 3.82 0.48 10.78
N CYS A 129 3.08 1.33 11.49
CA CYS A 129 3.14 1.44 12.95
C CYS A 129 2.78 0.11 13.63
N ALA A 130 1.72 -0.55 13.16
CA ALA A 130 1.28 -1.84 13.71
C ALA A 130 2.25 -2.98 13.40
N ALA A 131 2.75 -3.05 12.16
CA ALA A 131 3.67 -4.11 11.73
C ALA A 131 5.07 -3.95 12.31
N ARG A 132 5.56 -2.70 12.44
CA ARG A 132 6.92 -2.34 12.85
C ARG A 132 6.94 -1.31 13.99
N PRO A 133 6.47 -1.69 15.19
CA PRO A 133 6.38 -0.75 16.32
C PRO A 133 7.74 -0.24 16.80
N SER A 134 8.84 -0.96 16.52
CA SER A 134 10.22 -0.57 16.86
C SER A 134 10.77 0.59 16.04
N LEU A 135 10.24 0.81 14.83
CA LEU A 135 10.73 1.87 13.96
C LEU A 135 10.30 3.24 14.49
N PRO A 136 11.15 4.28 14.45
CA PRO A 136 10.76 5.61 14.89
C PRO A 136 9.84 6.30 13.86
N GLY A 137 8.94 7.16 14.34
CA GLY A 137 8.24 8.16 13.52
C GLY A 137 9.00 9.48 13.45
N ASP A 138 8.51 10.43 12.65
CA ASP A 138 9.02 11.81 12.63
C ASP A 138 8.26 12.62 13.67
N VAL A 139 8.94 12.99 14.75
CA VAL A 139 8.37 13.78 15.85
C VAL A 139 7.98 15.21 15.44
N THR A 140 8.47 15.68 14.29
CA THR A 140 8.16 17.02 13.76
C THR A 140 6.95 17.03 12.82
N CYS A 141 6.47 15.85 12.42
CA CYS A 141 5.34 15.69 11.53
C CYS A 141 4.12 15.27 12.36
N PRO A 142 2.91 15.79 12.08
CA PRO A 142 1.71 15.34 12.80
C PRO A 142 1.54 13.82 12.66
N GLU A 143 0.95 13.18 13.66
CA GLU A 143 0.43 11.82 13.55
C GLU A 143 -1.09 11.88 13.41
N ARG A 144 -1.71 10.84 12.84
CA ARG A 144 -3.16 10.70 12.83
C ARG A 144 -3.58 9.48 13.63
N SER A 145 -4.63 9.62 14.42
CA SER A 145 -5.21 8.46 15.11
C SER A 145 -5.91 7.53 14.12
N ASN A 146 -6.15 6.28 14.53
CA ASN A 146 -6.92 5.35 13.71
C ASN A 146 -8.36 5.85 13.48
N GLU A 147 -8.95 6.57 14.43
CA GLU A 147 -10.26 7.19 14.31
C GLU A 147 -10.26 8.29 13.23
N GLU A 148 -9.26 9.17 13.23
CA GLU A 148 -9.11 10.22 12.21
C GLU A 148 -8.91 9.63 10.80
N ILE A 149 -8.15 8.53 10.70
CA ILE A 149 -7.96 7.80 9.44
C ILE A 149 -9.27 7.17 8.99
N THR A 150 -10.01 6.53 9.89
CA THR A 150 -11.33 5.94 9.61
C THR A 150 -12.28 6.98 9.05
N MET A 151 -12.41 8.12 9.73
CA MET A 151 -13.27 9.21 9.29
C MET A 151 -12.86 9.74 7.91
N ALA A 152 -11.56 9.88 7.65
CA ALA A 152 -11.09 10.34 6.35
C ALA A 152 -11.34 9.33 5.22
N LEU A 153 -11.19 8.02 5.49
CA LEU A 153 -11.52 6.97 4.52
C LEU A 153 -13.03 6.90 4.24
N GLN A 154 -13.86 7.02 5.28
CA GLN A 154 -15.32 7.07 5.11
C GLN A 154 -15.78 8.32 4.33
N GLN A 155 -15.09 9.45 4.51
CA GLN A 155 -15.44 10.70 3.84
C GLN A 155 -15.02 10.72 2.37
N TRP A 156 -13.84 10.19 2.04
CA TRP A 156 -13.23 10.39 0.71
C TRP A 156 -13.01 9.10 -0.09
N GLY A 157 -13.02 7.94 0.58
CA GLY A 157 -12.73 6.62 0.00
C GLY A 157 -13.95 5.94 -0.60
N HIS A 158 -13.78 4.65 -0.92
CA HIS A 158 -14.90 3.79 -1.31
C HIS A 158 -15.78 3.45 -0.09
N GLY A 159 -17.04 3.10 -0.31
CA GLY A 159 -18.05 2.94 0.75
C GLY A 159 -17.72 1.90 1.82
N ASN A 160 -16.82 0.96 1.54
CA ASN A 160 -16.33 -0.05 2.49
C ASN A 160 -14.81 -0.02 2.71
N GLU A 161 -14.13 1.03 2.26
CA GLU A 161 -12.66 1.09 2.27
C GLU A 161 -12.06 1.05 3.68
N GLU A 162 -12.74 1.66 4.65
CA GLU A 162 -12.37 1.62 6.06
C GLU A 162 -12.42 0.20 6.63
N LEU A 163 -13.39 -0.62 6.20
CA LEU A 163 -13.48 -2.03 6.57
C LEU A 163 -12.35 -2.85 5.93
N VAL A 164 -12.03 -2.59 4.65
CA VAL A 164 -10.90 -3.25 3.96
C VAL A 164 -9.58 -2.94 4.68
N TRP A 165 -9.37 -1.69 5.09
CA TRP A 165 -8.19 -1.29 5.87
C TRP A 165 -8.18 -1.88 7.29
N GLY A 166 -9.32 -1.86 8.00
CA GLY A 166 -9.44 -2.44 9.34
C GLY A 166 -9.17 -3.96 9.38
N ASN A 167 -9.62 -4.68 8.34
CA ASN A 167 -9.29 -6.09 8.16
C ASN A 167 -7.77 -6.30 7.98
N ALA A 168 -7.11 -5.42 7.23
CA ALA A 168 -5.65 -5.47 7.06
C ALA A 168 -4.88 -5.19 8.36
N LEU A 169 -5.36 -4.26 9.20
CA LEU A 169 -4.81 -4.06 10.55
C LEU A 169 -4.95 -5.31 11.42
N SER A 170 -6.07 -6.01 11.30
CA SER A 170 -6.35 -7.22 12.08
C SER A 170 -5.38 -8.37 11.73
N LEU A 171 -4.86 -8.43 10.50
CA LEU A 171 -3.80 -9.37 10.10
C LEU A 171 -2.49 -9.18 10.89
N LEU A 172 -2.25 -7.96 11.40
CA LEU A 172 -1.07 -7.59 12.18
C LEU A 172 -1.26 -7.82 13.68
N ALA A 173 -2.50 -7.89 14.17
CA ALA A 173 -2.83 -8.12 15.57
C ALA A 173 -2.58 -9.57 16.04
N GLY A 174 -2.51 -10.53 15.11
CA GLY A 174 -2.18 -11.93 15.41
C GLY A 174 -0.66 -12.12 15.55
N LYS A 175 -0.20 -12.32 16.80
CA LYS A 175 1.12 -12.90 17.11
C LYS A 175 1.17 -14.38 16.75
#